data_AF-A0A7S4M3I3-F1
#
_entry.id   AF-A0A7S4M3I3-F1
#
_cell.length_a   1.000
_cell.length_b   1.000
_cell.length_c   1.000
_cell.angle_alpha   90.00
_cell.angle_beta   90.00
_cell.angle_gamma   90.00
#
_symmetry.space_group_name_H-M   'P 1'
#
loop_
_entity.id
_entity.type
_entity.pdbx_description
1 polymer ?
#
loop_
_entity_poly.entity_id
_entity_poly.type
_entity_poly.pdbx_seq_one_letter_code
_entity_poly.pdbx_strand_id
1 'polypeptide(L)'
;SVHLPPRRAVAPRCPGVHCAAAFSNKHPHGAPHPFLGGQHQQQPQQRQQQQQQPVHVGEDTAAQADSIRRQRRRRSQMVRSQAEGALEAAPEQLFRHRFLVSKDLLIRVPLEGPTLLRTFVTYEQLCGVLQVTLEAHRPRHTMRWSNDAQRMLQLPNAGGSSLLSEVLSFELLSRAFGATLDRTEMELKYTPGSKITDYAVTVCGGYQLGVSVTRAFKWEQGLPDCELTEHDAYRLLSKKLAAINISSRNVRNYAWHKQVLHVWARTYRDAQLLERQYLSLDPKLRTNTIVLITLCHGVDWIW
;
A
#
# COMPACT_ATOMS: atom_id res chain seq x y z
N SER A 1 -37.91 -44.92 22.29
CA SER A 1 -39.24 -44.32 22.49
C SER A 1 -39.17 -43.17 23.45
N VAL A 2 -39.18 -41.94 22.93
CA VAL A 2 -39.49 -40.72 23.69
C VAL A 2 -40.42 -39.91 22.79
N HIS A 3 -41.66 -39.72 23.24
CA HIS A 3 -42.72 -38.99 22.54
C HIS A 3 -42.45 -37.48 22.61
N LEU A 4 -42.44 -36.83 21.45
CA LEU A 4 -42.56 -35.37 21.33
C LEU A 4 -43.93 -35.02 20.72
N PRO A 5 -44.63 -34.00 21.24
CA PRO A 5 -45.95 -33.60 20.75
C PRO A 5 -45.84 -32.74 19.46
N PRO A 6 -46.85 -32.76 18.57
CA PRO A 6 -46.82 -31.99 17.33
C PRO A 6 -47.58 -30.65 17.45
N ARG A 7 -47.31 -29.76 16.47
CA ARG A 7 -48.03 -28.54 16.01
C ARG A 7 -47.16 -27.28 16.14
N ARG A 8 -47.08 -26.38 15.15
CA ARG A 8 -48.12 -25.89 14.24
C ARG A 8 -47.49 -25.21 13.02
N ALA A 9 -48.04 -25.46 11.84
CA ALA A 9 -47.79 -24.69 10.62
C ALA A 9 -48.54 -23.35 10.66
N VAL A 10 -47.90 -22.26 10.24
CA VAL A 10 -48.55 -20.99 9.89
C VAL A 10 -47.83 -20.38 8.69
N ALA A 11 -48.59 -20.22 7.61
CA ALA A 11 -48.34 -19.32 6.48
C ALA A 11 -49.74 -18.83 6.02
N PRO A 12 -49.87 -17.86 5.09
CA PRO A 12 -49.13 -16.62 4.89
C PRO A 12 -50.10 -15.40 4.92
N ARG A 13 -49.61 -14.15 4.95
CA ARG A 13 -50.38 -12.95 4.55
C ARG A 13 -49.50 -11.87 3.93
N CYS A 14 -49.61 -11.70 2.62
CA CYS A 14 -49.64 -10.40 1.92
C CYS A 14 -51.14 -10.01 1.76
N PRO A 15 -51.56 -8.74 1.62
CA PRO A 15 -51.19 -7.75 0.56
C PRO A 15 -50.92 -6.34 1.17
N GLY A 16 -50.55 -5.24 0.53
CA GLY A 16 -50.46 -4.74 -0.85
C GLY A 16 -50.47 -3.19 -0.77
N VAL A 17 -50.37 -2.50 -1.93
CA VAL A 17 -50.79 -1.09 -2.19
C VAL A 17 -49.71 0.03 -2.17
N HIS A 18 -49.37 0.44 -3.40
CA HIS A 18 -49.22 1.79 -4.00
C HIS A 18 -48.56 2.97 -3.25
N CYS A 19 -47.59 3.65 -3.89
CA CYS A 19 -47.83 4.91 -4.63
C CYS A 19 -46.54 5.50 -5.26
N ALA A 20 -46.73 6.27 -6.33
CA ALA A 20 -45.72 6.92 -7.17
C ALA A 20 -45.66 8.45 -6.97
N ALA A 21 -44.51 9.07 -7.25
CA ALA A 21 -44.32 10.46 -7.74
C ALA A 21 -42.79 10.67 -7.92
N ALA A 22 -42.19 10.91 -9.09
CA ALA A 22 -42.33 12.02 -10.04
C ALA A 22 -42.03 13.41 -9.42
N PHE A 23 -40.80 13.90 -9.59
CA PHE A 23 -40.52 15.34 -9.64
C PHE A 23 -39.51 15.65 -10.75
N SER A 24 -40.02 16.42 -11.71
CA SER A 24 -39.33 17.12 -12.78
C SER A 24 -38.88 18.48 -12.25
N ASN A 25 -37.72 18.99 -12.67
CA ASN A 25 -37.60 20.42 -12.94
C ASN A 25 -36.48 20.74 -13.93
N LYS A 26 -36.85 21.58 -14.90
CA LYS A 26 -36.04 22.15 -15.99
C LYS A 26 -35.38 23.48 -15.53
N HIS A 27 -34.15 23.71 -16.00
CA HIS A 27 -33.49 24.94 -16.56
C HIS A 27 -34.07 26.36 -16.30
N PRO A 28 -33.25 27.45 -16.30
CA PRO A 28 -32.42 27.84 -17.46
C PRO A 28 -31.12 28.68 -17.29
N HIS A 29 -30.39 28.74 -18.41
CA HIS A 29 -29.47 29.73 -19.01
C HIS A 29 -28.98 31.00 -18.28
N GLY A 30 -27.71 31.34 -18.53
CA GLY A 30 -27.15 32.70 -18.46
C GLY A 30 -25.66 32.74 -18.82
N ALA A 31 -25.31 33.36 -19.95
CA ALA A 31 -23.99 33.40 -20.59
C ALA A 31 -23.15 34.66 -20.18
N PRO A 32 -21.91 34.85 -20.68
CA PRO A 32 -20.79 35.60 -20.06
C PRO A 32 -20.58 37.03 -20.60
N HIS A 33 -19.58 37.77 -20.06
CA HIS A 33 -18.68 38.79 -20.69
C HIS A 33 -18.02 39.71 -19.60
N PRO A 34 -17.04 40.61 -19.89
CA PRO A 34 -15.74 40.43 -20.54
C PRO A 34 -14.57 41.24 -19.89
N PHE A 35 -13.35 41.05 -20.44
CA PHE A 35 -12.22 42.00 -20.67
C PHE A 35 -11.97 43.25 -19.78
N LEU A 36 -10.68 43.45 -19.45
CA LEU A 36 -9.79 44.64 -19.62
C LEU A 36 -8.57 44.44 -18.67
N GLY A 37 -7.28 44.53 -19.04
CA GLY A 37 -6.62 45.23 -20.13
C GLY A 37 -5.89 46.48 -19.59
N GLY A 38 -4.56 46.45 -19.53
CA GLY A 38 -3.69 47.64 -19.41
C GLY A 38 -2.85 47.73 -18.13
N GLN A 39 -1.61 48.21 -18.12
CA GLN A 39 -0.61 48.51 -19.14
C GLN A 39 0.68 48.88 -18.38
N HIS A 40 1.84 48.56 -18.97
CA HIS A 40 3.15 49.06 -18.56
C HIS A 40 3.24 50.59 -18.65
N GLN A 41 3.97 51.21 -17.73
CA GLN A 41 4.68 52.46 -18.00
C GLN A 41 6.14 52.37 -17.51
N GLN A 42 7.01 52.83 -18.41
CA GLN A 42 8.47 52.79 -18.38
C GLN A 42 9.04 54.15 -17.96
N GLN A 43 10.20 54.10 -17.27
CA GLN A 43 11.35 55.04 -17.38
C GLN A 43 11.16 56.52 -16.95
N PRO A 44 12.21 57.36 -16.78
CA PRO A 44 13.65 57.22 -17.15
C PRO A 44 14.67 57.55 -16.02
N GLN A 45 15.85 56.93 -16.01
CA GLN A 45 17.16 57.48 -16.44
C GLN A 45 17.42 58.97 -16.18
N GLN A 46 18.39 59.27 -15.31
CA GLN A 46 19.29 60.42 -15.49
C GLN A 46 20.75 60.01 -15.24
N ARG A 47 21.56 60.17 -16.29
CA ARG A 47 23.03 60.22 -16.25
C ARG A 47 23.45 61.63 -15.84
N GLN A 48 24.43 61.75 -14.95
CA GLN A 48 25.37 62.87 -15.00
C GLN A 48 26.80 62.35 -14.97
N GLN A 49 27.54 62.76 -15.99
CA GLN A 49 28.97 62.62 -16.15
C GLN A 49 29.66 63.66 -15.27
N GLN A 50 30.67 63.27 -14.50
CA GLN A 50 31.74 64.19 -14.09
C GLN A 50 33.10 63.52 -14.20
N GLN A 51 34.04 64.37 -14.59
CA GLN A 51 35.31 64.11 -15.22
C GLN A 51 36.41 63.61 -14.27
N GLN A 52 37.41 63.04 -14.91
CA GLN A 52 38.59 62.36 -14.38
C GLN A 52 39.60 63.33 -13.72
N GLN A 53 40.29 62.83 -12.69
CA GLN A 53 41.71 63.13 -12.44
C GLN A 53 42.46 61.81 -12.21
N PRO A 54 43.67 61.63 -12.76
CA PRO A 54 44.40 60.37 -12.64
C PRO A 54 45.22 60.35 -11.35
N VAL A 55 45.04 59.31 -10.52
CA VAL A 55 45.94 59.04 -9.39
C VAL A 55 46.67 57.73 -9.68
N HIS A 56 47.97 57.86 -9.85
CA HIS A 56 48.93 56.76 -9.94
C HIS A 56 49.13 56.16 -8.54
N VAL A 57 48.63 54.94 -8.27
CA VAL A 57 49.05 54.13 -7.11
C VAL A 57 48.98 52.63 -7.42
N GLY A 58 50.16 51.99 -7.44
CA GLY A 58 50.43 50.67 -6.84
C GLY A 58 49.94 49.40 -7.55
N GLU A 59 50.88 48.64 -8.12
CA GLU A 59 50.73 47.26 -8.61
C GLU A 59 50.37 46.22 -7.52
N ASP A 60 50.17 46.62 -6.26
CA ASP A 60 49.92 45.72 -5.12
C ASP A 60 48.44 45.28 -4.93
N THR A 61 47.50 45.83 -5.69
CA THR A 61 46.06 45.54 -5.52
C THR A 61 45.61 44.22 -6.13
N ALA A 62 46.28 43.75 -7.19
CA ALA A 62 45.90 42.50 -7.87
C ALA A 62 46.22 41.25 -7.02
N ALA A 63 47.38 41.23 -6.37
CA ALA A 63 47.80 40.13 -5.51
C ALA A 63 46.92 40.00 -4.24
N GLN A 64 46.51 41.13 -3.67
CA GLN A 64 45.58 41.16 -2.53
C GLN A 64 44.17 40.69 -2.91
N ALA A 65 43.65 41.09 -4.08
CA ALA A 65 42.35 40.64 -4.57
C ALA A 65 42.31 39.12 -4.81
N ASP A 66 43.40 38.55 -5.33
CA ASP A 66 43.53 37.11 -5.57
C ASP A 66 43.65 36.30 -4.27
N SER A 67 44.35 36.83 -3.27
CA SER A 67 44.42 36.23 -1.93
C SER A 67 43.03 36.13 -1.27
N ILE A 68 42.23 37.20 -1.35
CA ILE A 68 40.86 37.25 -0.81
C ILE A 68 39.94 36.27 -1.57
N ARG A 69 40.06 36.16 -2.90
CA ARG A 69 39.31 35.18 -3.69
C ARG A 69 39.68 33.73 -3.34
N ARG A 70 40.96 33.44 -3.12
CA ARG A 70 41.43 32.11 -2.70
C ARG A 70 40.96 31.75 -1.29
N GLN A 71 40.98 32.70 -0.35
CA GLN A 71 40.42 32.49 0.99
C GLN A 71 38.92 32.24 0.96
N ARG A 72 38.15 32.98 0.15
CA ARG A 72 36.70 32.76 0.00
C ARG A 72 36.38 31.40 -0.62
N ARG A 73 37.12 30.97 -1.67
CA ARG A 73 36.95 29.64 -2.27
C ARG A 73 37.25 28.51 -1.28
N ARG A 74 38.33 28.63 -0.49
CA ARG A 74 38.67 27.65 0.55
C ARG A 74 37.59 27.57 1.63
N ARG A 75 37.07 28.72 2.09
CA ARG A 75 36.01 28.77 3.10
C ARG A 75 34.70 28.18 2.58
N SER A 76 34.33 28.44 1.32
CA SER A 76 33.17 27.82 0.68
C SER A 76 33.32 26.31 0.44
N GLN A 77 34.52 25.83 0.09
CA GLN A 77 34.79 24.39 0.00
C GLN A 77 34.74 23.70 1.36
N MET A 78 35.23 24.35 2.42
CA MET A 78 35.21 23.80 3.78
C MET A 78 33.80 23.76 4.36
N VAL A 79 32.96 24.76 4.06
CA VAL A 79 31.53 24.76 4.43
C VAL A 79 30.76 23.71 3.64
N ARG A 80 31.09 23.49 2.34
CA ARG A 80 30.50 22.39 1.56
C ARG A 80 30.92 21.02 2.08
N SER A 81 32.19 20.79 2.41
CA SER A 81 32.64 19.51 2.95
C SER A 81 32.07 19.22 4.35
N GLN A 82 31.82 20.26 5.15
CA GLN A 82 31.15 20.13 6.45
C GLN A 82 29.63 19.92 6.30
N ALA A 83 29.00 20.46 5.25
CA ALA A 83 27.59 20.20 4.94
C ALA A 83 27.37 18.81 4.30
N GLU A 84 28.32 18.32 3.51
CA GLU A 84 28.28 16.99 2.89
C GLU A 84 28.55 15.87 3.91
N GLY A 85 29.35 16.13 4.96
CA GLY A 85 29.57 15.19 6.07
C GLY A 85 28.42 15.10 7.08
N ALA A 86 27.43 16.00 7.03
CA ALA A 86 26.31 16.05 7.97
C ALA A 86 25.03 15.34 7.45
N LEU A 87 25.07 14.73 6.26
CA LEU A 87 23.91 14.12 5.62
C LEU A 87 23.79 12.58 5.81
N GLU A 88 24.75 11.92 6.45
CA GLU A 88 24.75 10.44 6.61
C GLU A 88 24.91 9.98 8.07
N ALA A 89 24.07 10.51 8.94
CA ALA A 89 23.67 9.78 10.13
C ALA A 89 22.15 9.81 10.19
N ALA A 90 21.51 8.96 9.37
CA ALA A 90 20.13 8.59 9.63
C ALA A 90 20.06 8.17 11.10
N PRO A 91 19.15 8.73 11.92
CA PRO A 91 19.03 8.29 13.29
C PRO A 91 18.84 6.77 13.23
N GLU A 92 19.65 6.02 13.99
CA GLU A 92 19.41 4.60 14.19
C GLU A 92 18.00 4.47 14.74
N GLN A 93 17.04 4.29 13.83
CA GLN A 93 15.66 4.08 14.14
C GLN A 93 15.69 2.70 14.78
N LEU A 94 15.72 2.67 16.10
CA LEU A 94 15.67 1.45 16.88
C LEU A 94 14.32 0.82 16.59
N PHE A 95 14.22 0.06 15.50
CA PHE A 95 12.99 -0.57 15.07
C PHE A 95 12.64 -1.60 16.14
N ARG A 96 11.78 -1.19 17.07
CA ARG A 96 11.22 -2.11 18.04
C ARG A 96 10.33 -3.05 17.25
N HIS A 97 10.68 -4.32 17.23
CA HIS A 97 9.89 -5.35 16.60
C HIS A 97 9.26 -6.22 17.69
N ARG A 98 8.04 -6.67 17.43
CA ARG A 98 7.45 -7.82 18.11
C ARG A 98 7.82 -9.08 17.34
N PHE A 99 8.36 -10.05 18.05
CA PHE A 99 8.68 -11.36 17.52
C PHE A 99 7.61 -12.35 17.98
N LEU A 100 7.00 -13.03 17.02
CA LEU A 100 6.09 -14.14 17.27
C LEU A 100 6.82 -15.40 16.88
N VAL A 101 7.35 -16.06 17.89
CA VAL A 101 8.17 -17.26 17.73
C VAL A 101 7.30 -18.49 17.94
N SER A 102 7.33 -19.39 16.97
CA SER A 102 6.75 -20.73 17.09
C SER A 102 7.80 -21.77 16.67
N LYS A 103 7.50 -23.07 16.84
CA LYS A 103 8.44 -24.12 16.40
C LYS A 103 8.63 -24.17 14.87
N ASP A 104 7.72 -23.57 14.12
CA ASP A 104 7.59 -23.75 12.67
C ASP A 104 7.88 -22.44 11.91
N LEU A 105 7.50 -21.31 12.50
CA LEU A 105 7.57 -19.96 11.94
C LEU A 105 8.08 -18.94 12.96
N LEU A 106 8.84 -17.96 12.47
CA LEU A 106 9.14 -16.71 13.14
C LEU A 106 8.49 -15.57 12.35
N ILE A 107 7.63 -14.78 13.00
CA ILE A 107 7.05 -13.58 12.40
C ILE A 107 7.60 -12.36 13.12
N ARG A 108 8.20 -11.44 12.37
CA ARG A 108 8.67 -10.15 12.86
C ARG A 108 7.68 -9.09 12.41
N VAL A 109 7.04 -8.44 13.37
CA VAL A 109 6.09 -7.36 13.13
C VAL A 109 6.68 -6.08 13.75
N PRO A 110 6.65 -4.92 13.08
CA PRO A 110 6.96 -3.65 13.73
C PRO A 110 6.13 -3.49 15.01
N LEU A 111 6.67 -2.85 16.05
CA LEU A 111 5.99 -2.69 17.34
C LEU A 111 4.63 -2.01 17.18
N GLU A 112 4.56 -1.03 16.28
CA GLU A 112 3.37 -0.28 15.93
C GLU A 112 2.45 -1.06 14.98
N GLY A 113 2.92 -2.15 14.37
CA GLY A 113 2.22 -2.90 13.32
C GLY A 113 0.80 -3.31 13.69
N PRO A 114 0.55 -3.96 14.84
CA PRO A 114 -0.82 -4.29 15.27
C PRO A 114 -1.71 -3.06 15.45
N THR A 115 -1.16 -1.96 15.98
CA THR A 115 -1.89 -0.69 16.15
C THR A 115 -2.17 -0.01 14.82
N LEU A 116 -1.23 -0.05 13.88
CA LEU A 116 -1.38 0.46 12.51
C LEU A 116 -2.44 -0.33 11.76
N LEU A 117 -2.39 -1.67 11.80
CA LEU A 117 -3.41 -2.50 11.19
C LEU A 117 -4.79 -2.16 11.78
N ARG A 118 -4.91 -2.12 13.12
CA ARG A 118 -6.18 -1.79 13.77
C ARG A 118 -6.68 -0.42 13.37
N THR A 119 -5.80 0.58 13.30
CA THR A 119 -6.13 1.94 12.86
C THR A 119 -6.62 1.94 11.42
N PHE A 120 -5.86 1.34 10.49
CA PHE A 120 -6.27 1.26 9.09
C PHE A 120 -7.59 0.53 8.93
N VAL A 121 -7.81 -0.55 9.65
CA VAL A 121 -9.06 -1.31 9.62
C VAL A 121 -10.21 -0.49 10.17
N THR A 122 -10.05 0.19 11.31
CA THR A 122 -11.14 0.93 11.99
C THR A 122 -11.60 2.16 11.20
N TYR A 123 -10.69 2.82 10.48
CA TYR A 123 -10.98 4.06 9.77
C TYR A 123 -11.01 3.82 8.26
N GLU A 124 -12.20 3.83 7.67
CA GLU A 124 -12.46 3.51 6.27
C GLU A 124 -11.62 4.35 5.29
N GLN A 125 -11.43 5.64 5.59
CA GLN A 125 -10.64 6.57 4.79
C GLN A 125 -9.14 6.31 4.81
N LEU A 126 -8.64 5.54 5.78
CA LEU A 126 -7.21 5.26 5.88
C LEU A 126 -6.83 4.06 5.02
N CYS A 127 -5.74 4.24 4.27
CA CYS A 127 -5.04 3.20 3.53
C CYS A 127 -3.55 3.34 3.83
N GLY A 128 -2.79 2.28 3.60
CA GLY A 128 -1.37 2.29 3.93
C GLY A 128 -0.68 0.99 3.59
N VAL A 129 0.62 1.02 3.81
CA VAL A 129 1.48 -0.16 3.72
C VAL A 129 1.79 -0.62 5.14
N LEU A 130 1.74 -1.93 5.37
CA LEU A 130 2.29 -2.57 6.55
C LEU A 130 3.34 -3.58 6.08
N GLN A 131 4.56 -3.44 6.56
CA GLN A 131 5.63 -4.40 6.26
C GLN A 131 5.85 -5.34 7.45
N VAL A 132 5.97 -6.63 7.17
CA VAL A 132 6.33 -7.66 8.15
C VAL A 132 7.37 -8.61 7.56
N THR A 133 8.00 -9.42 8.40
CA THR A 133 8.90 -10.49 7.96
C THR A 133 8.41 -11.83 8.46
N LEU A 134 8.50 -12.86 7.62
CA LEU A 134 8.22 -14.24 7.98
C LEU A 134 9.43 -15.11 7.65
N GLU A 135 9.86 -15.90 8.61
CA GLU A 135 10.88 -16.93 8.42
C GLU A 135 10.28 -18.29 8.75
N ALA A 136 10.42 -19.24 7.83
CA ALA A 136 10.07 -20.63 8.05
C ALA A 136 11.31 -21.44 8.36
N HIS A 137 11.30 -22.17 9.48
CA HIS A 137 12.42 -23.01 9.91
C HIS A 137 12.20 -24.49 9.60
N ARG A 138 11.01 -24.84 9.10
CA ARG A 138 10.64 -26.22 8.80
C ARG A 138 10.09 -26.35 7.39
N PRO A 139 10.32 -27.50 6.72
CA PRO A 139 9.65 -27.80 5.46
C PRO A 139 8.13 -27.79 5.61
N ARG A 140 7.43 -27.32 4.57
CA ARG A 140 5.97 -27.25 4.46
C ARG A 140 5.23 -28.46 5.06
N HIS A 141 5.67 -29.67 4.72
CA HIS A 141 4.96 -30.91 5.07
C HIS A 141 5.00 -31.23 6.57
N THR A 142 5.86 -30.54 7.33
CA THR A 142 5.98 -30.68 8.79
C THR A 142 5.46 -29.47 9.57
N MET A 143 4.96 -28.44 8.87
CA MET A 143 4.40 -27.26 9.51
C MET A 143 3.10 -27.58 10.23
N ARG A 144 2.94 -27.02 11.43
CA ARG A 144 1.70 -27.11 12.20
C ARG A 144 0.84 -25.89 11.89
N TRP A 145 -0.12 -26.09 11.01
CA TRP A 145 -1.11 -25.10 10.59
C TRP A 145 -2.19 -24.89 11.66
N SER A 146 -2.73 -23.67 11.76
CA SER A 146 -3.98 -23.42 12.48
C SER A 146 -5.14 -24.21 11.88
N ASN A 147 -6.20 -24.44 12.66
CA ASN A 147 -7.38 -25.19 12.19
C ASN A 147 -8.00 -24.57 10.92
N ASP A 148 -8.05 -23.25 10.86
CA ASP A 148 -8.58 -22.52 9.71
C ASP A 148 -7.66 -22.63 8.47
N ALA A 149 -6.33 -22.60 8.66
CA ALA A 149 -5.38 -22.86 7.57
C ALA A 149 -5.49 -24.31 7.06
N GLN A 150 -5.72 -25.28 7.96
CA GLN A 150 -5.98 -26.67 7.58
C GLN A 150 -7.28 -26.80 6.79
N ARG A 151 -8.33 -26.08 7.19
CA ARG A 151 -9.59 -26.02 6.43
C ARG A 151 -9.36 -25.48 5.02
N MET A 152 -8.58 -24.40 4.86
CA MET A 152 -8.23 -23.88 3.53
C MET A 152 -7.47 -24.91 2.68
N LEU A 153 -6.55 -25.68 3.27
CA LEU A 153 -5.81 -26.74 2.58
C LEU A 153 -6.69 -27.91 2.12
N GLN A 154 -7.80 -28.18 2.81
CA GLN A 154 -8.70 -29.31 2.55
C GLN A 154 -9.82 -28.97 1.58
N LEU A 155 -10.20 -27.70 1.46
CA LEU A 155 -11.25 -27.27 0.56
C LEU A 155 -10.75 -27.16 -0.89
N PRO A 156 -11.60 -27.48 -1.88
CA PRO A 156 -11.26 -27.25 -3.28
C PRO A 156 -10.97 -25.76 -3.51
N ASN A 157 -9.81 -25.46 -4.09
CA ASN A 157 -9.51 -24.12 -4.60
C ASN A 157 -10.06 -23.99 -6.04
N ALA A 158 -10.30 -22.78 -6.55
CA ALA A 158 -10.73 -22.56 -7.93
C ALA A 158 -9.67 -22.97 -8.99
N GLY A 159 -8.53 -23.51 -8.54
CA GLY A 159 -7.43 -24.02 -9.33
C GLY A 159 -6.16 -23.17 -9.20
N GLY A 160 -5.00 -23.72 -9.56
CA GLY A 160 -3.74 -22.99 -9.66
C GLY A 160 -2.72 -23.25 -8.54
N SER A 161 -1.53 -22.64 -8.69
CA SER A 161 -0.39 -22.81 -7.78
C SER A 161 -0.40 -21.88 -6.56
N SER A 162 -1.46 -21.08 -6.37
CA SER A 162 -1.53 -20.03 -5.34
C SER A 162 -2.03 -20.49 -3.97
N LEU A 163 -2.67 -21.67 -3.87
CA LEU A 163 -3.26 -22.18 -2.62
C LEU A 163 -2.30 -22.08 -1.43
N LEU A 164 -1.04 -22.46 -1.63
CA LEU A 164 -0.04 -22.44 -0.57
C LEU A 164 0.31 -21.04 -0.08
N SER A 165 0.38 -20.09 -1.00
CA SER A 165 0.63 -18.68 -0.68
C SER A 165 -0.57 -18.04 0.04
N GLU A 166 -1.79 -18.49 -0.26
CA GLU A 166 -3.03 -18.06 0.40
C GLU A 166 -3.13 -18.62 1.82
N VAL A 167 -2.88 -19.91 2.00
CA VAL A 167 -2.87 -20.58 3.31
C VAL A 167 -1.80 -19.96 4.21
N LEU A 168 -0.58 -19.74 3.70
CA LEU A 168 0.47 -19.09 4.49
C LEU A 168 0.11 -17.63 4.82
N SER A 169 -0.58 -16.95 3.90
CA SER A 169 -1.05 -15.58 4.08
C SER A 169 -2.04 -15.51 5.24
N PHE A 170 -3.00 -16.43 5.25
CA PHE A 170 -3.95 -16.56 6.35
C PHE A 170 -3.26 -16.93 7.67
N GLU A 171 -2.34 -17.90 7.67
CA GLU A 171 -1.62 -18.33 8.88
C GLU A 171 -0.84 -17.17 9.51
N LEU A 172 -0.20 -16.33 8.68
CA LEU A 172 0.45 -15.11 9.12
C LEU A 172 -0.55 -14.15 9.77
N LEU A 173 -1.67 -13.86 9.10
CA LEU A 173 -2.69 -12.94 9.64
C LEU A 173 -3.29 -13.46 10.96
N SER A 174 -3.55 -14.76 11.05
CA SER A 174 -4.09 -15.39 12.24
C SER A 174 -3.12 -15.28 13.43
N ARG A 175 -1.85 -15.64 13.22
CA ARG A 175 -0.83 -15.58 14.28
C ARG A 175 -0.43 -14.16 14.66
N ALA A 176 -0.30 -13.27 13.68
CA ALA A 176 0.21 -11.91 13.90
C ALA A 176 -0.86 -10.94 14.38
N PHE A 177 -2.09 -11.12 13.93
CA PHE A 177 -3.16 -10.14 14.11
C PHE A 177 -4.46 -10.75 14.65
N GLY A 178 -4.48 -12.04 14.99
CA GLY A 178 -5.65 -12.71 15.56
C GLY A 178 -6.80 -12.84 14.57
N ALA A 179 -6.50 -12.95 13.27
CA ALA A 179 -7.51 -13.16 12.25
C ALA A 179 -8.13 -14.56 12.33
N THR A 180 -9.44 -14.65 12.06
CA THR A 180 -10.20 -15.90 11.94
C THR A 180 -10.78 -16.01 10.53
N LEU A 181 -10.82 -17.22 9.96
CA LEU A 181 -11.32 -17.42 8.60
C LEU A 181 -12.85 -17.43 8.56
N ASP A 182 -13.43 -16.58 7.72
CA ASP A 182 -14.88 -16.56 7.52
C ASP A 182 -15.29 -17.33 6.27
N ARG A 183 -14.66 -17.01 5.13
CA ARG A 183 -14.98 -17.60 3.83
C ARG A 183 -13.72 -17.84 2.98
N THR A 184 -13.67 -18.94 2.25
CA THR A 184 -12.68 -19.18 1.18
C THR A 184 -13.16 -18.62 -0.17
N GLU A 185 -12.28 -18.62 -1.18
CA GLU A 185 -12.58 -18.14 -2.54
C GLU A 185 -13.90 -18.70 -3.09
N MET A 186 -14.08 -20.01 -2.97
CA MET A 186 -15.25 -20.73 -3.50
C MET A 186 -16.53 -20.49 -2.69
N GLU A 187 -16.41 -20.01 -1.46
CA GLU A 187 -17.54 -19.66 -0.59
C GLU A 187 -18.00 -18.21 -0.82
N LEU A 188 -17.16 -17.37 -1.42
CA LEU A 188 -17.49 -16.02 -1.83
C LEU A 188 -18.25 -16.04 -3.16
N LYS A 189 -19.32 -15.24 -3.24
CA LYS A 189 -20.19 -15.16 -4.40
C LYS A 189 -20.07 -13.78 -5.01
N TYR A 190 -19.73 -13.73 -6.29
CA TYR A 190 -19.59 -12.50 -7.04
C TYR A 190 -20.63 -12.38 -8.15
N THR A 191 -20.80 -11.18 -8.66
CA THR A 191 -21.44 -10.97 -9.95
C THR A 191 -20.68 -11.68 -11.07
N PRO A 192 -21.37 -12.37 -12.00
CA PRO A 192 -20.71 -13.05 -13.13
C PRO A 192 -19.76 -12.12 -13.89
N GLY A 193 -18.57 -12.62 -14.22
CA GLY A 193 -17.53 -11.86 -14.93
C GLY A 193 -16.71 -10.90 -14.05
N SER A 194 -16.97 -10.84 -12.74
CA SER A 194 -16.21 -9.97 -11.84
C SER A 194 -14.82 -10.51 -11.49
N LYS A 195 -14.04 -9.68 -10.77
CA LYS A 195 -12.81 -10.08 -10.09
C LYS A 195 -13.14 -10.68 -8.73
N ILE A 196 -12.34 -11.65 -8.33
CA ILE A 196 -12.55 -12.47 -7.13
C ILE A 196 -11.46 -12.12 -6.10
N THR A 197 -11.81 -12.23 -4.82
CA THR A 197 -10.91 -12.12 -3.67
C THR A 197 -10.64 -13.53 -3.15
N ASP A 198 -9.41 -13.80 -2.73
CA ASP A 198 -8.96 -15.17 -2.44
C ASP A 198 -9.61 -15.73 -1.16
N TYR A 199 -9.78 -14.92 -0.12
CA TYR A 199 -10.52 -15.32 1.09
C TYR A 199 -11.00 -14.13 1.92
N ALA A 200 -11.84 -14.41 2.91
CA ALA A 200 -12.40 -13.47 3.87
C ALA A 200 -11.99 -13.83 5.29
N VAL A 201 -11.64 -12.82 6.09
CA VAL A 201 -11.33 -12.99 7.52
C VAL A 201 -12.07 -11.97 8.36
N THR A 202 -12.18 -12.28 9.64
CA THR A 202 -12.52 -11.32 10.68
C THR A 202 -11.29 -11.03 11.51
N VAL A 203 -11.01 -9.75 11.76
CA VAL A 203 -9.88 -9.30 12.58
C VAL A 203 -10.32 -8.28 13.62
N CYS A 204 -9.47 -8.03 14.62
CA CYS A 204 -9.67 -6.99 15.63
C CYS A 204 -11.04 -7.07 16.37
N GLY A 205 -11.58 -8.29 16.51
CA GLY A 205 -12.83 -8.54 17.25
C GLY A 205 -14.13 -8.26 16.48
N GLY A 206 -14.10 -8.17 15.15
CA GLY A 206 -15.34 -8.10 14.35
C GLY A 206 -15.25 -7.45 12.97
N TYR A 207 -14.08 -6.98 12.54
CA TYR A 207 -13.94 -6.32 11.25
C TYR A 207 -13.75 -7.33 10.13
N GLN A 208 -14.70 -7.33 9.19
CA GLN A 208 -14.73 -8.21 8.03
C GLN A 208 -13.81 -7.68 6.93
N LEU A 209 -12.74 -8.43 6.64
CA LEU A 209 -11.75 -8.10 5.63
C LEU A 209 -11.76 -9.10 4.48
N GLY A 210 -11.63 -8.59 3.27
CA GLY A 210 -11.25 -9.42 2.12
C GLY A 210 -9.74 -9.43 1.96
N VAL A 211 -9.18 -10.55 1.55
CA VAL A 211 -7.73 -10.70 1.34
C VAL A 211 -7.45 -11.25 -0.03
N SER A 212 -6.70 -10.49 -0.82
CA SER A 212 -6.09 -10.93 -2.07
C SER A 212 -4.60 -11.09 -1.89
N VAL A 213 -4.05 -12.17 -2.42
CA VAL A 213 -2.66 -12.58 -2.29
C VAL A 213 -1.98 -12.51 -3.64
N THR A 214 -0.72 -12.10 -3.62
CA THR A 214 0.12 -12.11 -4.79
C THR A 214 1.58 -12.26 -4.40
N ARG A 215 2.38 -12.70 -5.36
CA ARG A 215 3.83 -12.84 -5.23
C ARG A 215 4.47 -11.75 -6.06
N ALA A 216 5.41 -11.02 -5.48
CA ALA A 216 6.22 -10.04 -6.18
C ALA A 216 7.40 -10.74 -6.85
N PHE A 217 7.09 -11.47 -7.91
CA PHE A 217 8.05 -12.26 -8.64
C PHE A 217 7.80 -12.13 -10.14
N LYS A 218 8.89 -12.13 -10.90
CA LYS A 218 8.88 -12.07 -12.35
C LYS A 218 9.20 -13.46 -12.89
N TRP A 219 8.21 -14.14 -13.45
CA TRP A 219 8.43 -15.35 -14.24
C TRP A 219 8.67 -14.97 -15.69
N GLU A 220 9.92 -14.76 -16.06
CA GLU A 220 10.31 -14.70 -17.47
C GLU A 220 10.72 -16.10 -17.91
N GLN A 221 10.08 -16.60 -18.97
CA GLN A 221 10.25 -17.96 -19.48
C GLN A 221 11.74 -18.25 -19.74
N GLY A 222 12.36 -19.02 -18.84
CA GLY A 222 13.71 -19.56 -19.03
C GLY A 222 14.87 -18.75 -18.44
N LEU A 223 14.63 -17.62 -17.74
CA LEU A 223 15.69 -16.88 -17.07
C LEU A 223 15.50 -16.91 -15.54
N PRO A 224 16.39 -17.59 -14.79
CA PRO A 224 16.18 -17.87 -13.37
C PRO A 224 16.26 -16.63 -12.45
N ASP A 225 16.78 -15.50 -12.93
CA ASP A 225 17.18 -14.37 -12.07
C ASP A 225 16.67 -13.00 -12.56
N CYS A 226 15.46 -12.94 -13.11
CA CYS A 226 14.92 -11.64 -13.49
C CYS A 226 14.52 -10.83 -12.24
N GLU A 227 15.30 -9.79 -11.95
CA GLU A 227 15.02 -8.85 -10.86
C GLU A 227 13.68 -8.13 -11.08
N LEU A 228 12.95 -7.89 -9.99
CA LEU A 228 11.76 -7.05 -10.02
C LEU A 228 12.16 -5.60 -10.32
N THR A 229 11.58 -5.01 -11.37
CA THR A 229 11.80 -3.61 -11.73
C THR A 229 10.74 -2.68 -11.14
N GLU A 230 11.02 -1.38 -11.09
CA GLU A 230 10.03 -0.36 -10.68
C GLU A 230 8.74 -0.46 -11.50
N HIS A 231 8.90 -0.63 -12.82
CA HIS A 231 7.77 -0.79 -13.73
C HIS A 231 6.96 -2.05 -13.44
N ASP A 232 7.62 -3.18 -13.13
CA ASP A 232 6.94 -4.42 -12.78
C ASP A 232 6.16 -4.29 -11.47
N ALA A 233 6.77 -3.70 -10.44
CA ALA A 233 6.13 -3.46 -9.15
C ALA A 233 4.92 -2.51 -9.30
N TYR A 234 5.07 -1.41 -10.04
CA TYR A 234 3.98 -0.48 -10.35
C TYR A 234 2.82 -1.19 -11.05
N ARG A 235 3.13 -1.97 -12.10
CA ARG A 235 2.14 -2.72 -12.89
C ARG A 235 1.43 -3.77 -12.05
N LEU A 236 2.17 -4.51 -11.22
CA LEU A 236 1.63 -5.52 -10.32
C LEU A 236 0.63 -4.90 -9.34
N LEU A 237 1.04 -3.85 -8.63
CA LEU A 237 0.22 -3.17 -7.63
C LEU A 237 -1.01 -2.53 -8.28
N SER A 238 -0.83 -1.78 -9.38
CA SER A 238 -1.93 -1.13 -10.10
C SER A 238 -2.99 -2.14 -10.56
N LYS A 239 -2.55 -3.25 -11.15
CA LYS A 239 -3.44 -4.32 -11.62
C LYS A 239 -4.20 -4.97 -10.46
N LYS A 240 -3.51 -5.30 -9.37
CA LYS A 240 -4.11 -5.98 -8.22
C LYS A 240 -5.07 -5.07 -7.44
N LEU A 241 -4.70 -3.82 -7.19
CA LEU A 241 -5.57 -2.85 -6.51
C LEU A 241 -6.81 -2.50 -7.35
N ALA A 242 -6.66 -2.34 -8.67
CA ALA A 242 -7.82 -2.15 -9.55
C ALA A 242 -8.77 -3.35 -9.51
N ALA A 243 -8.24 -4.59 -9.49
CA ALA A 243 -9.04 -5.79 -9.36
C ALA A 243 -9.76 -5.87 -8.00
N ILE A 244 -9.08 -5.52 -6.91
CA ILE A 244 -9.66 -5.44 -5.56
C ILE A 244 -10.84 -4.46 -5.56
N ASN A 245 -10.66 -3.25 -6.08
CA ASN A 245 -11.73 -2.24 -6.17
C ASN A 245 -12.94 -2.74 -6.96
N ILE A 246 -12.74 -3.59 -7.97
CA ILE A 246 -13.83 -4.24 -8.72
C ILE A 246 -14.49 -5.32 -7.87
N SER A 247 -13.71 -6.18 -7.21
CA SER A 247 -14.22 -7.28 -6.38
C SER A 247 -15.05 -6.76 -5.19
N SER A 248 -14.63 -5.67 -4.56
CA SER A 248 -15.33 -5.05 -3.43
C SER A 248 -16.74 -4.60 -3.78
N ARG A 249 -16.95 -4.13 -5.02
CA ARG A 249 -18.26 -3.66 -5.50
C ARG A 249 -19.17 -4.80 -5.96
N ASN A 250 -18.63 -5.99 -6.18
CA ASN A 250 -19.32 -7.07 -6.88
C ASN A 250 -19.50 -8.34 -6.05
N VAL A 251 -18.96 -8.40 -4.83
CA VAL A 251 -19.30 -9.44 -3.87
C VAL A 251 -20.78 -9.33 -3.48
N ARG A 252 -21.46 -10.46 -3.30
CA ARG A 252 -22.92 -10.53 -3.08
C ARG A 252 -23.31 -11.06 -1.71
N ASN A 253 -22.48 -11.92 -1.13
CA ASN A 253 -22.78 -12.64 0.12
C ASN A 253 -21.83 -12.25 1.27
N TYR A 254 -21.16 -11.11 1.13
CA TYR A 254 -20.22 -10.61 2.12
C TYR A 254 -20.12 -9.09 2.02
N ALA A 255 -19.97 -8.41 3.15
CA ALA A 255 -19.87 -6.96 3.23
C ALA A 255 -18.50 -6.58 3.76
N TRP A 256 -17.57 -6.29 2.85
CA TRP A 256 -16.22 -5.90 3.24
C TRP A 256 -16.26 -4.59 4.01
N HIS A 257 -15.66 -4.59 5.21
CA HIS A 257 -15.29 -3.33 5.85
C HIS A 257 -14.09 -2.72 5.12
N LYS A 258 -13.10 -3.55 4.79
CA LYS A 258 -11.87 -3.17 4.10
C LYS A 258 -11.27 -4.36 3.36
N GLN A 259 -10.33 -4.10 2.47
CA GLN A 259 -9.57 -5.14 1.77
C GLN A 259 -8.09 -5.08 2.14
N VAL A 260 -7.42 -6.23 2.04
CA VAL A 260 -5.97 -6.37 2.19
C VAL A 260 -5.41 -6.96 0.91
N LEU A 261 -4.43 -6.29 0.31
CA LEU A 261 -3.55 -6.90 -0.67
C LEU A 261 -2.29 -7.40 0.05
N HIS A 262 -2.18 -8.72 0.22
CA HIS A 262 -0.98 -9.33 0.78
C HIS A 262 0.01 -9.68 -0.35
N VAL A 263 1.18 -9.06 -0.31
CA VAL A 263 2.26 -9.25 -1.28
C VAL A 263 3.45 -9.96 -0.64
N TRP A 264 3.79 -11.14 -1.16
CA TRP A 264 5.02 -11.85 -0.78
C TRP A 264 6.22 -11.28 -1.54
N ALA A 265 7.28 -10.91 -0.82
CA ALA A 265 8.54 -10.41 -1.37
C ALA A 265 9.70 -11.34 -1.00
N ARG A 266 10.59 -11.64 -1.96
CA ARG A 266 11.77 -12.50 -1.77
C ARG A 266 12.91 -11.76 -1.09
N THR A 267 13.10 -10.52 -1.49
CA THR A 267 14.23 -9.71 -1.06
C THR A 267 13.75 -8.41 -0.41
N TYR A 268 14.59 -7.85 0.45
CA TYR A 268 14.34 -6.55 1.04
C TYR A 268 14.23 -5.46 -0.04
N ARG A 269 15.03 -5.57 -1.11
CA ARG A 269 14.95 -4.69 -2.29
C ARG A 269 13.55 -4.73 -2.92
N ASP A 270 12.97 -5.91 -3.12
CA ASP A 270 11.62 -6.04 -3.69
C ASP A 270 10.56 -5.42 -2.77
N ALA A 271 10.68 -5.62 -1.45
CA ALA A 271 9.77 -5.03 -0.48
C ALA A 271 9.81 -3.48 -0.51
N GLN A 272 11.01 -2.89 -0.49
CA GLN A 272 11.18 -1.44 -0.61
C GLN A 272 10.68 -0.90 -1.96
N LEU A 273 10.89 -1.67 -3.03
CA LEU A 273 10.43 -1.30 -4.36
C LEU A 273 8.90 -1.22 -4.42
N LEU A 274 8.22 -2.23 -3.89
CA LEU A 274 6.76 -2.24 -3.78
C LEU A 274 6.23 -1.08 -2.93
N GLU A 275 6.87 -0.78 -1.79
CA GLU A 275 6.46 0.34 -0.94
C GLU A 275 6.60 1.68 -1.67
N ARG A 276 7.75 1.94 -2.32
CA ARG A 276 7.96 3.16 -3.10
C ARG A 276 6.95 3.28 -4.25
N GLN A 277 6.69 2.19 -4.96
CA GLN A 277 5.71 2.21 -6.05
C GLN A 277 4.28 2.36 -5.53
N TYR A 278 3.93 1.82 -4.37
CA TYR A 278 2.63 2.08 -3.76
C TYR A 278 2.43 3.58 -3.52
N LEU A 279 3.45 4.28 -3.01
CA LEU A 279 3.36 5.73 -2.76
C LEU A 279 3.21 6.56 -4.04
N SER A 280 3.70 6.06 -5.19
CA SER A 280 3.54 6.72 -6.49
C SER A 280 2.18 6.48 -7.16
N LEU A 281 1.38 5.54 -6.66
CA LEU A 281 0.04 5.25 -7.21
C LEU A 281 -0.97 6.37 -6.93
N ASP A 282 -1.88 6.55 -7.89
CA ASP A 282 -3.06 7.41 -7.75
C ASP A 282 -3.79 7.04 -6.43
N PRO A 283 -4.02 8.01 -5.52
CA PRO A 283 -4.78 7.79 -4.30
C PRO A 283 -6.12 7.07 -4.51
N LYS A 284 -6.80 7.30 -5.64
CA LYS A 284 -8.06 6.63 -6.00
C LYS A 284 -7.92 5.12 -6.10
N LEU A 285 -6.77 4.62 -6.58
CA LEU A 285 -6.52 3.18 -6.67
C LEU A 285 -6.31 2.54 -5.30
N ARG A 286 -5.73 3.29 -4.35
CA ARG A 286 -5.39 2.81 -2.99
C ARG A 286 -6.56 2.85 -2.01
N THR A 287 -7.71 3.37 -2.45
CA THR A 287 -8.88 3.58 -1.60
C THR A 287 -9.35 2.28 -0.94
N ASN A 288 -9.62 2.38 0.36
CA ASN A 288 -10.12 1.30 1.22
C ASN A 288 -9.35 -0.05 1.11
N THR A 289 -8.04 0.01 0.80
CA THR A 289 -7.19 -1.18 0.73
C THR A 289 -5.91 -0.97 1.53
N ILE A 290 -5.54 -1.96 2.33
CA ILE A 290 -4.26 -2.03 3.04
C ILE A 290 -3.33 -2.91 2.22
N VAL A 291 -2.10 -2.49 1.99
CA VAL A 291 -1.08 -3.34 1.35
C VAL A 291 -0.20 -3.92 2.44
N LEU A 292 -0.30 -5.23 2.64
CA LEU A 292 0.58 -5.98 3.55
C LEU A 292 1.74 -6.55 2.73
N ILE A 293 2.95 -6.05 2.93
CA ILE A 293 4.16 -6.56 2.28
C ILE A 293 4.87 -7.48 3.27
N THR A 294 5.06 -8.74 2.90
CA THR A 294 5.80 -9.69 3.73
C THR A 294 7.09 -10.09 3.04
N LEU A 295 8.21 -9.68 3.64
CA LEU A 295 9.52 -10.25 3.31
C LEU A 295 9.55 -11.68 3.86
N CYS A 296 9.89 -12.65 3.01
CA CYS A 296 9.83 -14.05 3.43
C CYS A 296 11.11 -14.83 3.14
N HIS A 297 11.50 -15.62 4.14
CA HIS A 297 12.73 -16.43 4.13
C HIS A 297 12.40 -17.89 4.46
N GLY A 298 13.07 -18.84 3.79
CA GLY A 298 12.87 -20.27 4.02
C GLY A 298 11.53 -20.83 3.52
N VAL A 299 10.84 -20.10 2.63
CA VAL A 299 9.52 -20.47 2.10
C VAL A 299 9.51 -20.67 0.58
N ASP A 300 10.51 -21.36 0.04
CA ASP A 300 10.67 -21.46 -1.43
C ASP A 300 9.48 -22.13 -2.15
N TRP A 301 8.69 -22.89 -1.40
CA TRP A 301 7.50 -23.61 -1.87
C TRP A 301 6.28 -22.72 -2.15
N ILE A 302 6.35 -21.41 -1.90
CA ILE A 302 5.27 -20.49 -2.29
C ILE A 302 5.53 -19.78 -3.63
N TRP A 303 6.71 -19.86 -4.25
CA TRP A 303 7.03 -19.07 -5.45
C TRP A 303 6.42 -19.57 -6.75
#